data_AF-A0A5B9MB76-F1
#
_entry.id   AF-A0A5B9MB76-F1
#
_cell.length_a   1.000
_cell.length_b   1.000
_cell.length_c   1.000
_cell.angle_alpha   90.00
_cell.angle_beta   90.00
_cell.angle_gamma   90.00
#
_symmetry.space_group_name_H-M   'P 1'
#
loop_
_entity.id
_entity.type
_entity.pdbx_description
1 polymer ?
#
loop_
_entity_poly.entity_id
_entity_poly.type
_entity_poly.pdbx_seq_one_letter_code
_entity_poly.pdbx_strand_id
1 'polypeptide(L)'
;MARVVPDDETGLRLFGRDLTVGAAVLLIAENADGWAQWLDTSGVVFLAILLVVGCLVAWASNLIALPGNWICVLLLALYAWLGPASGRVAIGYGPVLAGFGLALVGEVVEFLAGAAGAKRAGASRKSTLYSILGSMVGAMTGAIVGVPVPVVGSVIAAILFGGIGAAAGAMYGEWTDGRTWKENWSVGHSTFWGRTFGTLGKVVAGLFIVILVIASLLS
;
A
#
# COMPACT_ATOMS: atom_id res chain seq x y z
N MET A 1 53.48 22.50 -58.41
CA MET A 1 52.58 22.64 -57.25
C MET A 1 51.28 23.28 -57.73
N ALA A 2 50.22 22.52 -57.94
CA ALA A 2 48.91 23.05 -58.30
C ALA A 2 48.18 23.51 -57.02
N ARG A 3 47.71 24.77 -56.98
CA ARG A 3 46.78 25.24 -55.93
C ARG A 3 45.41 24.62 -56.20
N VAL A 4 44.94 23.81 -55.27
CA VAL A 4 43.54 23.35 -55.25
C VAL A 4 42.68 24.56 -54.93
N VAL A 5 41.89 25.03 -55.89
CA VAL A 5 40.84 26.04 -55.69
C VAL A 5 39.67 25.32 -55.02
N PRO A 6 39.20 25.74 -53.82
CA PRO A 6 38.06 25.12 -53.18
C PRO A 6 36.80 25.32 -54.05
N ASP A 7 36.13 24.22 -54.36
CA ASP A 7 34.88 24.18 -55.12
C ASP A 7 33.75 24.82 -54.30
N ASP A 8 33.08 25.83 -54.86
CA ASP A 8 32.04 26.63 -54.22
C ASP A 8 30.80 25.79 -53.85
N GLU A 9 30.52 24.75 -54.64
CA GLU A 9 29.50 23.74 -54.33
C GLU A 9 29.79 23.00 -53.01
N THR A 10 31.06 22.77 -52.69
CA THR A 10 31.43 22.07 -51.46
C THR A 10 31.17 22.95 -50.24
N GLY A 11 31.43 24.26 -50.35
CA GLY A 11 31.10 25.22 -49.30
C GLY A 11 29.60 25.36 -49.05
N LEU A 12 28.80 25.40 -50.12
CA LEU A 12 27.35 25.51 -50.04
C LEU A 12 26.68 24.26 -49.41
N ARG A 13 27.21 23.07 -49.73
CA ARG A 13 26.72 21.80 -49.17
C ARG A 13 27.07 21.64 -47.68
N LEU A 14 28.25 22.10 -47.26
CA LEU A 14 28.63 22.09 -45.85
C LEU A 14 27.76 23.05 -45.02
N PHE A 15 27.54 24.27 -45.53
CA PHE A 15 26.68 25.26 -44.89
C PHE A 15 25.22 24.78 -44.74
N GLY A 16 24.65 24.16 -45.79
CA GLY A 16 23.31 23.57 -45.73
C GLY A 16 23.20 22.37 -44.77
N ARG A 17 24.26 21.57 -44.65
CA ARG A 17 24.33 20.47 -43.68
C ARG A 17 24.37 20.97 -42.24
N ASP A 18 25.10 22.04 -41.96
CA ASP A 18 25.20 22.59 -40.61
C ASP A 18 23.88 23.23 -40.15
N LEU A 19 23.15 23.88 -41.07
CA LEU A 19 21.81 24.41 -40.79
C LEU A 19 20.77 23.31 -40.54
N THR A 20 20.81 22.22 -41.31
CA THR A 20 19.87 21.10 -41.14
C THR A 20 20.15 20.29 -39.88
N VAL A 21 21.42 20.08 -39.53
CA VAL A 21 21.82 19.47 -38.25
C VAL A 21 21.46 20.40 -37.09
N GLY A 22 21.71 21.70 -37.20
CA GLY A 22 21.31 22.68 -36.20
C GLY A 22 19.80 22.72 -35.96
N ALA A 23 19.00 22.71 -37.02
CA ALA A 23 17.54 22.66 -36.95
C ALA A 23 17.03 21.33 -36.37
N ALA A 24 17.65 20.20 -36.73
CA ALA A 24 17.31 18.90 -36.16
C ALA A 24 17.65 18.82 -34.67
N VAL A 25 18.80 19.36 -34.25
CA VAL A 25 19.19 19.44 -32.83
C VAL A 25 18.24 20.37 -32.05
N LEU A 26 17.84 21.51 -32.62
CA LEU A 26 16.86 22.41 -32.02
C LEU A 26 15.47 21.77 -31.89
N LEU A 27 14.99 21.07 -32.93
CA LEU A 27 13.72 20.34 -32.88
C LEU A 27 13.74 19.17 -31.89
N ILE A 28 14.88 18.47 -31.75
CA ILE A 28 15.04 17.41 -30.74
C ILE A 28 15.10 18.03 -29.34
N ALA A 29 15.77 19.17 -29.16
CA ALA A 29 15.84 19.88 -27.90
C ALA A 29 14.45 20.41 -27.47
N GLU A 30 13.70 21.05 -28.37
CA GLU A 30 12.33 21.53 -28.10
C GLU A 30 11.35 20.38 -27.76
N ASN A 31 11.56 19.18 -28.31
CA ASN A 31 10.73 18.00 -28.00
C ASN A 31 11.22 17.18 -26.79
N ALA A 32 12.43 17.44 -26.28
CA ALA A 32 12.93 16.82 -25.06
C ALA A 32 12.22 17.37 -23.80
N ASP A 33 11.55 18.52 -23.91
CA ASP A 33 10.93 19.20 -22.77
C ASP A 33 9.56 18.61 -22.40
N GLY A 34 8.95 17.82 -23.29
CA GLY A 34 7.56 17.37 -23.15
C GLY A 34 7.30 16.42 -21.98
N TRP A 35 8.26 15.57 -21.62
CA TRP A 35 8.16 14.69 -20.44
C TRP A 35 8.58 15.39 -19.14
N ALA A 36 9.43 16.42 -19.22
CA ALA A 36 9.78 17.27 -18.09
C ALA A 36 8.60 18.22 -17.72
N GLN A 37 7.83 18.69 -18.70
CA GLN A 37 6.60 19.47 -18.47
C GLN A 37 5.52 18.71 -17.70
N TRP A 38 5.44 17.38 -17.83
CA TRP A 38 4.57 16.58 -16.96
C TRP A 38 4.99 16.68 -15.49
N LEU A 39 6.28 16.87 -15.18
CA LEU A 39 6.79 16.99 -13.81
C LEU A 39 6.61 18.39 -13.20
N ASP A 40 6.23 19.41 -13.97
CA ASP A 40 6.22 20.81 -13.49
C ASP A 40 5.16 21.09 -12.41
N THR A 41 3.87 20.82 -12.66
CA THR A 41 2.80 21.10 -11.68
C THR A 41 1.69 20.04 -11.71
N SER A 42 1.33 19.57 -12.91
CA SER A 42 0.32 18.52 -13.07
C SER A 42 0.78 17.15 -12.55
N GLY A 43 2.05 16.80 -12.76
CA GLY A 43 2.61 15.50 -12.34
C GLY A 43 2.83 15.38 -10.84
N VAL A 44 3.22 16.45 -10.16
CA VAL A 44 3.39 16.41 -8.69
C VAL A 44 2.07 16.23 -7.96
N VAL A 45 1.00 16.85 -8.49
CA VAL A 45 -0.37 16.65 -8.00
C VAL A 45 -0.84 15.23 -8.30
N PHE A 46 -0.57 14.72 -9.51
CA PHE A 46 -0.88 13.34 -9.87
C PHE A 46 -0.18 12.32 -8.96
N LEU A 47 1.11 12.53 -8.65
CA LEU A 47 1.85 11.70 -7.70
C LEU A 47 1.25 11.75 -6.29
N ALA A 48 0.81 12.93 -5.83
CA ALA A 48 0.14 13.07 -4.53
C ALA A 48 -1.20 12.32 -4.50
N ILE A 49 -1.98 12.37 -5.58
CA ILE A 49 -3.22 11.60 -5.72
C ILE A 49 -2.93 10.10 -5.71
N LEU A 50 -1.92 9.65 -6.46
CA LEU A 50 -1.49 8.25 -6.47
C LEU A 50 -1.03 7.78 -5.09
N LEU A 51 -0.33 8.62 -4.34
CA LEU A 51 0.06 8.32 -2.95
C LEU A 51 -1.17 8.07 -2.08
N VAL A 52 -2.15 8.98 -2.11
CA VAL A 52 -3.37 8.87 -1.30
C VAL A 52 -4.18 7.62 -1.70
N VAL A 53 -4.40 7.41 -2.99
CA VAL A 53 -5.11 6.24 -3.51
C VAL A 53 -4.37 4.94 -3.15
N GLY A 54 -3.05 4.92 -3.32
CA GLY A 54 -2.20 3.79 -2.95
C GLY A 54 -2.28 3.47 -1.46
N CYS A 55 -2.27 4.49 -0.60
CA CYS A 55 -2.45 4.33 0.84
C CYS A 55 -3.86 3.88 1.23
N LEU A 56 -4.92 4.31 0.52
CA LEU A 56 -6.28 3.81 0.72
C LEU A 56 -6.42 2.32 0.34
N VAL A 57 -5.82 1.92 -0.78
CA VAL A 57 -5.77 0.51 -1.22
C VAL A 57 -4.97 -0.32 -0.22
N ALA A 58 -3.81 0.17 0.20
CA ALA A 58 -2.98 -0.46 1.22
C ALA A 58 -3.76 -0.59 2.54
N TRP A 59 -4.46 0.45 2.96
CA TRP A 59 -5.32 0.42 4.14
C TRP A 59 -6.43 -0.63 4.03
N ALA A 60 -7.14 -0.69 2.90
CA ALA A 60 -8.20 -1.67 2.66
C ALA A 60 -7.66 -3.11 2.68
N SER A 61 -6.41 -3.32 2.25
CA SER A 61 -5.77 -4.64 2.27
C SER A 61 -5.62 -5.23 3.69
N ASN A 62 -5.60 -4.39 4.73
CA ASN A 62 -5.59 -4.87 6.13
C ASN A 62 -6.82 -5.73 6.46
N LEU A 63 -7.95 -5.52 5.78
CA LEU A 63 -9.19 -6.28 5.98
C LEU A 63 -9.01 -7.76 5.64
N ILE A 64 -8.13 -8.08 4.68
CA ILE A 64 -7.81 -9.44 4.25
C ILE A 64 -6.49 -9.96 4.83
N ALA A 65 -6.09 -9.45 6.00
CA ALA A 65 -4.91 -9.87 6.75
C ALA A 65 -3.55 -9.56 6.10
N LEU A 66 -3.48 -8.63 5.14
CA LEU A 66 -2.21 -8.18 4.57
C LEU A 66 -1.54 -7.10 5.45
N PRO A 67 -0.21 -6.92 5.35
CA PRO A 67 0.55 -5.88 6.06
C PRO A 67 0.35 -4.49 5.41
N GLY A 68 -0.90 -4.05 5.26
CA GLY A 68 -1.28 -2.84 4.53
C GLY A 68 -0.67 -1.56 5.10
N ASN A 69 -0.56 -1.44 6.42
CA ASN A 69 0.03 -0.27 7.06
C ASN A 69 1.51 -0.08 6.66
N TRP A 70 2.27 -1.19 6.56
CA TRP A 70 3.66 -1.14 6.09
C TRP A 70 3.78 -0.69 4.64
N ILE A 71 2.85 -1.15 3.78
CA ILE A 71 2.81 -0.73 2.38
C ILE A 71 2.57 0.79 2.30
N CYS A 72 1.63 1.34 3.07
CA CYS A 72 1.40 2.78 3.07
C CYS A 72 2.61 3.58 3.61
N VAL A 73 3.30 3.09 4.66
CA VAL A 73 4.54 3.72 5.16
C VAL A 73 5.64 3.68 4.10
N LEU A 74 5.79 2.57 3.36
CA LEU A 74 6.74 2.46 2.25
C LEU A 74 6.41 3.46 1.13
N LEU A 75 5.13 3.56 0.73
CA LEU A 75 4.69 4.52 -0.28
C LEU A 75 4.97 5.95 0.16
N LEU A 76 4.69 6.28 1.42
CA LEU A 76 4.98 7.58 2.00
C LEU A 76 6.48 7.88 2.04
N ALA A 77 7.31 6.91 2.40
CA ALA A 77 8.76 7.05 2.38
C ALA A 77 9.31 7.24 0.96
N LEU A 78 8.80 6.49 -0.02
CA LEU A 78 9.15 6.65 -1.43
C LEU A 78 8.74 8.03 -1.94
N TYR A 79 7.56 8.53 -1.56
CA TYR A 79 7.13 9.87 -1.93
C TYR A 79 8.00 10.95 -1.27
N ALA A 80 8.35 10.80 0.01
CA ALA A 80 9.24 11.75 0.69
C ALA A 80 10.67 11.76 0.11
N TRP A 81 11.10 10.64 -0.49
CA TRP A 81 12.43 10.51 -1.08
C TRP A 81 12.50 10.96 -2.55
N LEU A 82 11.52 10.55 -3.37
CA LEU A 82 11.50 10.78 -4.82
C LEU A 82 10.60 11.96 -5.24
N GLY A 83 9.73 12.40 -4.33
CA GLY A 83 8.79 13.49 -4.58
C GLY A 83 9.42 14.87 -4.48
N PRO A 84 8.59 15.92 -4.57
CA PRO A 84 9.06 17.31 -4.57
C PRO A 84 9.77 17.68 -3.27
N ALA A 85 10.96 18.28 -3.36
CA ALA A 85 11.72 18.75 -2.20
C ALA A 85 11.13 20.02 -1.56
N SER A 86 10.35 20.80 -2.32
CA SER A 86 9.72 22.05 -1.88
C SER A 86 8.42 22.29 -2.61
N GLY A 87 7.47 22.97 -1.97
CA GLY A 87 6.16 23.30 -2.53
C GLY A 87 5.01 22.78 -1.67
N ARG A 88 3.77 23.05 -2.09
CA ARG A 88 2.55 22.74 -1.32
C ARG A 88 2.30 21.25 -1.07
N VAL A 89 2.88 20.38 -1.90
CA VAL A 89 2.71 18.92 -1.79
C VAL A 89 4.00 18.22 -1.35
N ALA A 90 5.01 18.98 -0.95
CA ALA A 90 6.27 18.41 -0.47
C ALA A 90 6.08 17.78 0.91
N ILE A 91 6.43 16.50 1.04
CA ILE A 91 6.37 15.78 2.32
C ILE A 91 7.78 15.51 2.82
N GLY A 92 8.09 15.98 4.03
CA GLY A 92 9.34 15.66 4.71
C GLY A 92 9.34 14.29 5.39
N TYR A 93 10.46 13.93 6.03
CA TYR A 93 10.60 12.64 6.73
C TYR A 93 9.82 12.55 8.07
N GLY A 94 9.32 13.67 8.62
CA GLY A 94 8.55 13.68 9.87
C GLY A 94 7.30 12.80 9.81
N PRO A 95 6.40 13.01 8.83
CA PRO A 95 5.24 12.13 8.59
C PRO A 95 5.62 10.66 8.35
N VAL A 96 6.77 10.36 7.73
CA VAL A 96 7.25 8.99 7.54
C VAL A 96 7.49 8.31 8.88
N LEU A 97 8.20 8.98 9.79
CA LEU A 97 8.50 8.45 11.13
C LEU A 97 7.23 8.30 11.99
N ALA A 98 6.32 9.27 11.93
CA ALA A 98 5.04 9.18 12.63
C ALA A 98 4.17 8.05 12.08
N GLY A 99 4.11 7.89 10.76
CA GLY A 99 3.40 6.79 10.09
C GLY A 99 3.99 5.43 10.45
N PHE A 100 5.32 5.31 10.49
CA PHE A 100 6.02 4.11 10.95
C PHE A 100 5.62 3.74 12.38
N GLY A 101 5.60 4.71 13.30
CA GLY A 101 5.17 4.49 14.68
C GLY A 101 3.72 3.99 14.77
N LEU A 102 2.80 4.61 14.02
CA LEU A 102 1.40 4.17 13.94
C LEU A 102 1.26 2.76 13.36
N ALA A 103 2.00 2.44 12.30
CA ALA A 103 2.01 1.11 11.69
C ALA A 103 2.47 0.06 12.71
N LEU A 104 3.58 0.34 13.42
CA LEU A 104 4.09 -0.53 14.46
C LEU A 104 3.06 -0.78 15.57
N VAL A 105 2.40 0.27 16.06
CA VAL A 105 1.35 0.14 17.08
C VAL A 105 0.19 -0.73 16.57
N GLY A 106 -0.29 -0.50 15.34
CA GLY A 106 -1.39 -1.28 14.76
C GLY A 106 -1.06 -2.77 14.63
N GLU A 107 0.16 -3.08 14.19
CA GLU A 107 0.64 -4.46 14.06
C GLU A 107 0.81 -5.11 15.43
N VAL A 108 1.42 -4.41 16.40
CA VAL A 108 1.57 -4.92 17.77
C VAL A 108 0.21 -5.21 18.39
N VAL A 109 -0.79 -4.34 18.21
CA VAL A 109 -2.16 -4.57 18.70
C VAL A 109 -2.77 -5.82 18.07
N GLU A 110 -2.62 -6.01 16.76
CA GLU A 110 -3.11 -7.22 16.07
C GLU A 110 -2.41 -8.49 16.57
N PHE A 111 -1.09 -8.47 16.70
CA PHE A 111 -0.30 -9.59 17.20
C PHE A 111 -0.64 -9.92 18.65
N LEU A 112 -0.77 -8.92 19.52
CA LEU A 112 -1.12 -9.13 20.92
C LEU A 112 -2.55 -9.65 21.08
N ALA A 113 -3.52 -9.11 20.34
CA ALA A 113 -4.90 -9.58 20.38
C ALA A 113 -5.02 -11.02 19.87
N GLY A 114 -4.35 -11.36 18.77
CA GLY A 114 -4.31 -12.72 18.23
C GLY A 114 -3.58 -13.70 19.16
N ALA A 115 -2.41 -13.32 19.68
CA ALA A 115 -1.62 -14.17 20.58
C ALA A 115 -2.31 -14.36 21.94
N ALA A 116 -2.95 -13.33 22.49
CA ALA A 116 -3.70 -13.44 23.74
C ALA A 116 -4.91 -14.36 23.59
N GLY A 117 -5.64 -14.27 22.46
CA GLY A 117 -6.75 -15.17 22.14
C GLY A 117 -6.31 -16.62 21.98
N ALA A 118 -5.24 -16.86 21.23
CA ALA A 118 -4.73 -18.21 20.97
C ALA A 118 -4.08 -18.86 22.21
N LYS A 119 -3.27 -18.11 22.98
CA LYS A 119 -2.58 -18.64 24.18
C LYS A 119 -3.55 -18.97 25.31
N ARG A 120 -4.57 -18.14 25.57
CA ARG A 120 -5.54 -18.38 26.65
C ARG A 120 -6.35 -19.66 26.46
N ALA A 121 -6.55 -20.09 25.21
CA ALA A 121 -7.28 -21.30 24.89
C ALA A 121 -6.38 -22.51 24.61
N GLY A 122 -5.05 -22.37 24.69
CA GLY A 122 -4.11 -23.46 24.44
C GLY A 122 -4.11 -23.95 22.99
N ALA A 123 -4.25 -23.04 22.03
CA ALA A 123 -4.29 -23.36 20.60
C ALA A 123 -2.96 -23.98 20.11
N SER A 124 -3.07 -25.02 19.30
CA SER A 124 -1.93 -25.70 18.68
C SER A 124 -1.33 -24.85 17.55
N ARG A 125 -0.09 -25.16 17.15
CA ARG A 125 0.57 -24.48 16.02
C ARG A 125 -0.23 -24.65 14.72
N LYS A 126 -0.83 -25.83 14.55
CA LYS A 126 -1.69 -26.19 13.41
C LYS A 126 -3.00 -25.39 13.44
N SER A 127 -3.62 -25.26 14.62
CA SER A 127 -4.78 -24.40 14.83
C SER A 127 -4.51 -22.94 14.46
N THR A 128 -3.35 -22.41 14.86
CA THR A 128 -2.91 -21.05 14.52
C THR A 128 -2.79 -20.85 13.00
N LEU A 129 -2.17 -21.81 12.28
CA LEU A 129 -2.03 -21.72 10.82
C LEU A 129 -3.38 -21.73 10.10
N TYR A 130 -4.26 -22.67 10.44
CA TYR A 130 -5.58 -22.74 9.81
C TYR A 130 -6.46 -21.56 10.17
N SER A 131 -6.27 -20.96 11.34
CA SER A 131 -6.94 -19.71 11.72
C SER A 131 -6.57 -18.55 10.78
N ILE A 132 -5.30 -18.40 10.43
CA ILE A 132 -4.86 -17.35 9.50
C ILE A 132 -5.48 -17.56 8.13
N LEU A 133 -5.41 -18.79 7.59
CA LEU A 133 -5.99 -19.13 6.29
C LEU A 133 -7.51 -18.95 6.28
N GLY A 134 -8.19 -19.45 7.32
CA GLY A 134 -9.62 -19.27 7.49
C GLY A 134 -10.00 -17.79 7.58
N SER A 135 -9.21 -16.98 8.29
CA SER A 135 -9.44 -15.53 8.38
C SER A 135 -9.35 -14.84 7.04
N MET A 136 -8.40 -15.22 6.18
CA MET A 136 -8.26 -14.62 4.85
C MET A 136 -9.46 -14.96 3.97
N VAL A 137 -9.82 -16.24 3.91
CA VAL A 137 -10.98 -16.71 3.13
C VAL A 137 -12.26 -16.06 3.64
N GLY A 138 -12.47 -16.08 4.95
CA GLY A 138 -13.61 -15.45 5.61
C GLY A 138 -13.69 -13.95 5.29
N ALA A 139 -12.60 -13.21 5.45
CA ALA A 139 -12.60 -11.78 5.16
C ALA A 139 -12.92 -11.46 3.69
N MET A 140 -12.39 -12.23 2.75
CA MET A 140 -12.70 -12.09 1.33
C MET A 140 -14.18 -12.38 1.04
N THR A 141 -14.72 -13.46 1.60
CA THR A 141 -16.16 -13.77 1.49
C THR A 141 -17.01 -12.67 2.11
N GLY A 142 -16.65 -12.16 3.28
CA GLY A 142 -17.35 -11.07 3.96
C GLY A 142 -17.34 -9.78 3.14
N ALA A 143 -16.21 -9.43 2.53
CA ALA A 143 -16.10 -8.24 1.67
C ALA A 143 -17.07 -8.33 0.46
N ILE A 144 -17.22 -9.51 -0.14
CA ILE A 144 -18.13 -9.75 -1.27
C ILE A 144 -19.59 -9.75 -0.82
N VAL A 145 -19.90 -10.38 0.32
CA VAL A 145 -21.27 -10.45 0.85
C VAL A 145 -21.76 -9.09 1.37
N GLY A 146 -20.85 -8.26 1.89
CA GLY A 146 -21.15 -6.92 2.42
C GLY A 146 -21.37 -5.83 1.36
N VAL A 147 -21.35 -6.15 0.07
CA VAL A 147 -21.57 -5.22 -1.05
C VAL A 147 -22.94 -4.50 -1.04
N PRO A 148 -24.06 -5.07 -0.51
CA PRO A 148 -25.34 -4.37 -0.49
C PRO A 148 -25.36 -3.03 0.27
N VAL A 149 -24.40 -2.78 1.17
CA VAL A 149 -24.19 -1.48 1.83
C VAL A 149 -22.77 -1.00 1.52
N PRO A 150 -22.60 0.03 0.66
CA PRO A 150 -21.29 0.44 0.19
C PRO A 150 -20.36 0.84 1.35
N VAL A 151 -19.12 0.36 1.27
CA VAL A 151 -17.98 0.68 2.17
C VAL A 151 -18.15 0.19 3.60
N VAL A 152 -19.14 0.69 4.35
CA VAL A 152 -19.30 0.34 5.79
C VAL A 152 -19.74 -1.12 5.96
N GLY A 153 -20.68 -1.58 5.15
CA GLY A 153 -21.14 -2.97 5.18
C GLY A 153 -20.03 -3.94 4.82
N SER A 154 -19.25 -3.61 3.79
CA SER A 154 -18.14 -4.44 3.29
C SER A 154 -17.00 -4.54 4.30
N VAL A 155 -16.65 -3.45 4.98
CA VAL A 155 -15.61 -3.42 6.03
C VAL A 155 -16.04 -4.25 7.25
N ILE A 156 -17.25 -4.02 7.76
CA ILE A 156 -17.77 -4.75 8.92
C ILE A 156 -17.90 -6.23 8.60
N ALA A 157 -18.45 -6.57 7.43
CA ALA A 157 -18.59 -7.95 6.99
C ALA A 157 -17.22 -8.64 6.81
N ALA A 158 -16.22 -7.97 6.23
CA ALA A 158 -14.87 -8.52 6.10
C ALA A 158 -14.24 -8.83 7.48
N ILE A 159 -14.38 -7.92 8.45
CA ILE A 159 -13.84 -8.12 9.80
C ILE A 159 -14.56 -9.27 10.53
N LEU A 160 -15.89 -9.31 10.47
CA LEU A 160 -16.68 -10.34 11.15
C LEU A 160 -16.49 -11.71 10.51
N PHE A 161 -16.59 -11.82 9.18
CA PHE A 161 -16.36 -13.08 8.48
C PHE A 161 -14.89 -13.51 8.59
N GLY A 162 -13.94 -12.58 8.63
CA GLY A 162 -12.55 -12.87 8.96
C GLY A 162 -12.41 -13.50 10.34
N GLY A 163 -13.10 -12.96 11.35
CA GLY A 163 -13.18 -13.60 12.68
C GLY A 163 -13.81 -14.99 12.63
N ILE A 164 -14.93 -15.17 11.92
CA ILE A 164 -15.62 -16.47 11.79
C ILE A 164 -14.70 -17.50 11.12
N GLY A 165 -14.05 -17.11 10.02
CA GLY A 165 -13.09 -17.94 9.33
C GLY A 165 -11.89 -18.31 10.21
N ALA A 166 -11.40 -17.35 11.01
CA ALA A 166 -10.33 -17.60 11.98
C ALA A 166 -10.73 -18.63 13.04
N ALA A 167 -11.96 -18.55 13.55
CA ALA A 167 -12.51 -19.49 14.52
C ALA A 167 -12.71 -20.89 13.90
N ALA A 168 -13.32 -20.96 12.71
CA ALA A 168 -13.55 -22.22 12.00
C ALA A 168 -12.22 -22.92 11.67
N GLY A 169 -11.23 -22.17 11.18
CA GLY A 169 -9.90 -22.69 10.90
C GLY A 169 -9.18 -23.19 12.15
N ALA A 170 -9.22 -22.40 13.24
CA ALA A 170 -8.65 -22.83 14.52
C ALA A 170 -9.32 -24.11 15.03
N MET A 171 -10.65 -24.18 14.95
CA MET A 171 -11.41 -25.33 15.41
C MET A 171 -11.17 -26.58 14.58
N TYR A 172 -10.99 -26.42 13.27
CA TYR A 172 -10.61 -27.50 12.37
C TYR A 172 -9.25 -28.08 12.76
N GLY A 173 -8.26 -27.22 13.04
CA GLY A 173 -6.94 -27.66 13.50
C GLY A 173 -6.99 -28.50 14.77
N GLU A 174 -7.71 -28.03 15.79
CA GLU A 174 -7.85 -28.74 17.07
C GLU A 174 -8.65 -30.04 16.96
N TRP A 175 -9.68 -30.08 16.11
CA TRP A 175 -10.47 -31.28 15.90
C TRP A 175 -9.63 -32.41 15.28
N THR A 176 -8.76 -32.05 14.32
CA THR A 176 -7.83 -33.03 13.74
C THR A 176 -6.75 -33.50 14.70
N ASP A 177 -6.56 -32.82 15.83
CA ASP A 177 -5.64 -33.20 16.91
C ASP A 177 -6.38 -33.98 18.03
N GLY A 178 -7.66 -34.30 17.86
CA GLY A 178 -8.44 -35.18 18.74
C GLY A 178 -9.02 -34.49 19.99
N ARG A 179 -9.02 -33.16 20.04
CA ARG A 179 -9.56 -32.41 21.19
C ARG A 179 -11.07 -32.55 21.36
N THR A 180 -11.52 -32.46 22.61
CA THR A 180 -12.96 -32.53 22.91
C THR A 180 -13.71 -31.31 22.35
N TRP A 181 -14.98 -31.50 21.99
CA TRP A 181 -15.80 -30.43 21.41
C TRP A 181 -15.89 -29.17 22.29
N LYS A 182 -15.94 -29.35 23.62
CA LYS A 182 -16.03 -28.24 24.57
C LYS A 182 -14.75 -27.40 24.62
N GLU A 183 -13.58 -28.05 24.59
CA GLU A 183 -12.29 -27.36 24.51
C GLU A 183 -12.15 -26.65 23.16
N ASN A 184 -12.57 -27.30 22.09
CA ASN A 184 -12.48 -26.77 20.74
C ASN A 184 -13.30 -25.47 20.55
N TRP A 185 -14.52 -25.44 21.10
CA TRP A 185 -15.36 -24.23 21.06
C TRP A 185 -14.73 -23.05 21.80
N SER A 186 -14.05 -23.30 22.92
CA SER A 186 -13.33 -22.26 23.67
C SER A 186 -12.16 -21.68 22.86
N VAL A 187 -11.45 -22.51 22.08
CA VAL A 187 -10.39 -22.06 21.15
C VAL A 187 -10.98 -21.20 20.04
N GLY A 188 -12.07 -21.66 19.41
CA GLY A 188 -12.75 -20.92 18.34
C GLY A 188 -13.20 -19.54 18.80
N HIS A 189 -13.89 -19.44 19.94
CA HIS A 189 -14.41 -18.18 20.46
C HIS A 189 -13.31 -17.16 20.83
N SER A 190 -12.24 -17.64 21.46
CA SER A 190 -11.10 -16.79 21.83
C SER A 190 -10.36 -16.29 20.59
N THR A 191 -10.25 -17.13 19.57
CA THR A 191 -9.62 -16.80 18.29
C THR A 191 -10.46 -15.81 17.49
N PHE A 192 -11.79 -15.97 17.47
CA PHE A 192 -12.74 -15.04 16.84
C PHE A 192 -12.50 -13.61 17.37
N TRP A 193 -12.65 -13.40 18.68
CA TRP A 193 -12.56 -12.07 19.26
C TRP A 193 -11.15 -11.50 19.23
N GLY A 194 -10.12 -12.36 19.41
CA GLY A 194 -8.73 -11.95 19.25
C GLY A 194 -8.45 -11.42 17.83
N ARG A 195 -8.96 -12.11 16.81
CA ARG A 195 -8.83 -11.68 15.41
C ARG A 195 -9.63 -10.41 15.14
N THR A 196 -10.90 -10.36 15.53
CA THR A 196 -11.80 -9.22 15.27
C THR A 196 -11.28 -7.92 15.89
N PHE A 197 -10.96 -7.92 17.19
CA PHE A 197 -10.45 -6.72 17.85
C PHE A 197 -9.03 -6.36 17.40
N GLY A 198 -8.20 -7.36 17.08
CA GLY A 198 -6.86 -7.14 16.51
C GLY A 198 -6.94 -6.42 15.15
N THR A 199 -7.75 -6.94 14.23
CA THR A 199 -7.96 -6.32 12.91
C THR A 199 -8.57 -4.92 13.03
N LEU A 200 -9.55 -4.73 13.93
CA LEU A 200 -10.13 -3.41 14.19
C LEU A 200 -9.07 -2.39 14.63
N GLY A 201 -8.22 -2.76 15.60
CA GLY A 201 -7.14 -1.89 16.06
C GLY A 201 -6.16 -1.53 14.93
N LYS A 202 -5.78 -2.52 14.12
CA LYS A 202 -4.91 -2.32 12.95
C LYS A 202 -5.51 -1.41 11.88
N VAL A 203 -6.81 -1.59 11.59
CA VAL A 203 -7.55 -0.76 10.63
C VAL A 203 -7.65 0.69 11.13
N VAL A 204 -7.91 0.90 12.42
CA VAL A 204 -7.93 2.24 13.02
C VAL A 204 -6.55 2.90 12.96
N ALA A 205 -5.48 2.18 13.31
CA ALA A 205 -4.11 2.68 13.19
C ALA A 205 -3.78 3.07 11.74
N GLY A 206 -4.16 2.23 10.78
CA GLY A 206 -4.00 2.51 9.35
C GLY A 206 -4.78 3.73 8.87
N LEU A 207 -5.98 3.96 9.42
CA LEU A 207 -6.78 5.14 9.10
C LEU A 207 -6.07 6.42 9.56
N PHE A 208 -5.44 6.41 10.74
CA PHE A 208 -4.62 7.52 11.19
C PHE A 208 -3.40 7.78 10.29
N ILE A 209 -2.80 6.74 9.72
CA ILE A 209 -1.72 6.91 8.73
C ILE A 209 -2.26 7.61 7.48
N VAL A 210 -3.42 7.20 6.96
CA VAL A 210 -4.04 7.85 5.79
C VAL A 210 -4.37 9.32 6.08
N ILE A 211 -4.94 9.61 7.25
CA ILE A 211 -5.21 10.99 7.69
C ILE A 211 -3.92 11.80 7.78
N LEU A 212 -2.86 11.22 8.34
CA LEU A 212 -1.54 11.84 8.43
C LEU A 212 -0.99 12.18 7.03
N VAL A 213 -1.09 11.26 6.07
CA VAL A 213 -0.66 11.50 4.68
C VAL A 213 -1.42 12.68 4.07
N ILE A 214 -2.75 12.69 4.19
CA ILE A 214 -3.59 13.76 3.66
C ILE A 214 -3.24 15.09 4.35
N ALA A 215 -3.12 15.10 5.68
CA ALA A 215 -2.75 16.30 6.43
C ALA A 215 -1.38 16.85 6.00
N SER A 216 -0.41 15.96 5.74
CA SER A 216 0.93 16.34 5.29
C SER A 216 0.95 16.93 3.87
N LEU A 217 0.00 16.56 3.02
CA LEU A 217 -0.17 17.14 1.68
C LEU A 217 -0.92 18.48 1.70
N LEU A 218 -1.55 18.83 2.81
CA LEU A 218 -2.34 20.06 2.97
C LEU A 218 -1.65 21.15 3.80
N SER A 219 -0.58 20.80 4.51
CA SER A 219 0.24 21.70 5.34
C SER A 219 1.26 22.47 4.52
#